data_AF-A0A7Y0GZE5-F1
#
_entry.id   AF-A0A7Y0GZE5-F1
#
_cell.length_a   1.000
_cell.length_b   1.000
_cell.length_c   1.000
_cell.angle_alpha   90.00
_cell.angle_beta   90.00
_cell.angle_gamma   90.00
#
_symmetry.space_group_name_H-M   'P 1'
#
loop_
_entity.id
_entity.type
_entity.pdbx_description
1 polymer ?
#
loop_
_entity_poly.entity_id
_entity_poly.type
_entity_poly.pdbx_seq_one_letter_code
_entity_poly.pdbx_strand_id
1 'polypeptide(L)'
;MKLGLVRSAIASKLSLFIFVGGVGFAVDAGLLTLLARGFEVNVYAARLVSFTVAVAVTWLLNRTLVFHREVDHAVRKRVEYGRYLLVQICGGLANLAVFVSITQHYPQLQPYPVVPLFFGSLLGLVINFGGSRYWVFKQRRVAR
;
A
#
# COMPACT_ATOMS: atom_id res chain seq x y z
N MET A 1 -21.91 22.99 6.13
CA MET A 1 -22.23 21.91 5.17
C MET A 1 -21.04 21.37 4.35
N LYS A 2 -19.89 22.07 4.21
CA LYS A 2 -18.71 21.57 3.46
C LYS A 2 -17.89 20.47 4.16
N LEU A 3 -17.88 20.42 5.49
CA LEU A 3 -17.11 19.42 6.25
C LEU A 3 -17.64 17.98 6.08
N GLY A 4 -18.96 17.79 5.97
CA GLY A 4 -19.57 16.46 5.84
C GLY A 4 -19.24 15.78 4.50
N LEU A 5 -19.27 16.56 3.41
CA LEU A 5 -18.95 16.06 2.07
C LEU A 5 -17.47 15.65 1.93
N VAL A 6 -16.57 16.41 2.54
CA VAL A 6 -15.13 16.08 2.54
C VAL A 6 -14.85 14.82 3.35
N ARG A 7 -15.49 14.65 4.52
CA ARG A 7 -15.37 13.43 5.35
C ARG A 7 -15.90 12.19 4.62
N SER A 8 -17.04 12.29 3.94
CA SER A 8 -17.62 11.19 3.16
C SER A 8 -16.72 10.77 1.99
N ALA A 9 -16.14 11.73 1.27
CA ALA A 9 -15.21 11.45 0.17
C ALA A 9 -13.91 10.79 0.63
N ILE A 10 -13.38 11.16 1.81
CA ILE A 10 -12.18 10.54 2.39
C ILE A 10 -12.48 9.12 2.86
N ALA A 11 -13.60 8.90 3.55
CA ALA A 11 -14.02 7.58 4.02
C ALA A 11 -14.22 6.60 2.85
N SER A 12 -14.85 7.05 1.75
CA SER A 12 -15.02 6.24 0.54
C SER A 12 -13.70 5.89 -0.14
N LYS A 13 -12.71 6.81 -0.12
CA LYS A 13 -11.37 6.52 -0.65
C LYS A 13 -10.59 5.56 0.23
N LEU A 14 -10.72 5.68 1.56
CA LEU A 14 -10.10 4.75 2.50
C LEU A 14 -10.66 3.35 2.35
N SER A 15 -11.98 3.18 2.20
CA SER A 15 -12.57 1.85 2.00
C SER A 15 -12.12 1.21 0.69
N LEU A 16 -12.08 1.98 -0.40
CA LEU A 16 -11.52 1.51 -1.67
C LEU A 16 -10.03 1.20 -1.57
N PHE A 17 -9.26 2.00 -0.84
CA PHE A 17 -7.83 1.76 -0.63
C PHE A 17 -7.60 0.45 0.13
N ILE A 18 -8.39 0.18 1.18
CA ILE A 18 -8.36 -1.08 1.92
C ILE A 18 -8.76 -2.25 1.01
N PHE A 19 -9.81 -2.09 0.21
CA PHE A 19 -10.24 -3.10 -0.76
C PHE A 19 -9.13 -3.43 -1.77
N VAL A 20 -8.51 -2.40 -2.35
CA VAL A 20 -7.38 -2.56 -3.28
C VAL A 20 -6.19 -3.22 -2.59
N GLY A 21 -5.91 -2.87 -1.34
CA GLY A 21 -4.91 -3.55 -0.51
C GLY A 21 -5.20 -5.04 -0.35
N GLY A 22 -6.47 -5.41 -0.09
CA GLY A 22 -6.92 -6.80 -0.03
C GLY A 22 -6.75 -7.55 -1.35
N VAL A 23 -7.07 -6.92 -2.48
CA VAL A 23 -6.82 -7.49 -3.82
C VAL A 23 -5.32 -7.70 -4.05
N GLY A 24 -4.50 -6.72 -3.67
CA GLY A 24 -3.04 -6.83 -3.74
C GLY A 24 -2.50 -8.00 -2.94
N PHE A 25 -2.99 -8.19 -1.71
CA PHE A 25 -2.63 -9.32 -0.87
C PHE A 25 -3.04 -10.66 -1.49
N ALA A 26 -4.26 -10.77 -2.04
CA ALA A 26 -4.72 -11.98 -2.69
C ALA A 26 -3.86 -12.33 -3.92
N VAL A 27 -3.49 -11.33 -4.73
CA VAL A 27 -2.60 -11.50 -5.88
C VAL A 27 -1.20 -11.93 -5.43
N ASP A 28 -0.63 -11.29 -4.42
CA ASP A 28 0.69 -11.62 -3.87
C ASP A 28 0.73 -13.05 -3.31
N ALA A 29 -0.22 -13.39 -2.45
CA ALA A 29 -0.32 -14.72 -1.85
C ALA A 29 -0.57 -15.81 -2.91
N GLY A 30 -1.42 -15.53 -3.90
CA GLY A 30 -1.69 -16.43 -5.02
C GLY A 30 -0.46 -16.68 -5.89
N LEU A 31 0.23 -15.62 -6.34
CA LEU A 31 1.44 -15.75 -7.14
C LEU A 31 2.57 -16.42 -6.37
N LEU A 32 2.78 -16.04 -5.11
CA LEU A 32 3.82 -16.63 -4.28
C LEU A 32 3.58 -18.14 -4.14
N THR A 33 2.34 -18.54 -3.85
CA THR A 33 1.99 -19.96 -3.71
C THR A 33 2.16 -20.71 -5.02
N LEU A 34 1.70 -20.13 -6.14
CA LEU A 34 1.81 -20.75 -7.46
C LEU A 34 3.27 -20.92 -7.88
N LEU A 35 4.11 -19.90 -7.69
CA LEU A 35 5.53 -19.94 -8.07
C LEU A 35 6.33 -20.86 -7.15
N ALA A 36 6.13 -20.78 -5.83
CA ALA A 36 6.91 -21.55 -4.87
C ALA A 36 6.48 -23.02 -4.80
N ARG A 37 5.18 -23.33 -4.89
CA ARG A 37 4.67 -24.71 -4.79
C ARG A 37 4.31 -25.34 -6.12
N GLY A 38 3.88 -24.56 -7.11
CA GLY A 38 3.51 -25.08 -8.43
C GLY A 38 4.68 -25.21 -9.39
N PHE A 39 5.62 -24.26 -9.34
CA PHE A 39 6.79 -24.22 -10.24
C PHE A 39 8.12 -24.48 -9.53
N GLU A 40 8.09 -24.76 -8.22
CA GLU A 40 9.28 -25.00 -7.37
C GLU A 40 10.35 -23.90 -7.48
N VAL A 41 9.93 -22.68 -7.81
CA VAL A 41 10.82 -21.53 -7.90
C VAL A 41 11.31 -21.20 -6.49
N ASN A 42 12.59 -20.85 -6.39
CA ASN A 42 13.19 -20.37 -5.15
C ASN A 42 12.27 -19.34 -4.46
N VAL A 43 11.96 -19.55 -3.18
CA VAL A 43 10.98 -18.74 -2.42
C VAL A 43 11.32 -17.26 -2.43
N TYR A 44 12.60 -16.89 -2.42
CA TYR A 44 13.03 -15.49 -2.48
C TYR A 44 12.77 -14.87 -3.86
N ALA A 45 13.03 -15.62 -4.94
CA ALA A 45 12.72 -15.17 -6.30
C ALA A 45 11.20 -15.09 -6.51
N ALA A 46 10.44 -16.08 -6.05
CA ALA A 46 8.99 -16.08 -6.08
C ALA A 46 8.41 -14.88 -5.32
N ARG A 47 8.99 -14.51 -4.17
CA ARG A 47 8.60 -13.35 -3.38
C ARG A 47 8.86 -12.03 -4.09
N LEU A 48 10.01 -11.89 -4.75
CA LEU A 48 10.35 -10.68 -5.49
C LEU A 48 9.37 -10.45 -6.65
N VAL A 49 9.04 -11.52 -7.38
CA VAL A 49 8.10 -11.48 -8.50
C VAL A 49 6.68 -11.22 -7.99
N SER A 50 6.22 -11.95 -6.98
CA SER A 50 4.86 -11.79 -6.42
C SER A 50 4.63 -10.37 -5.90
N PHE A 51 5.59 -9.83 -5.14
CA PHE A 51 5.52 -8.49 -4.58
C PHE A 51 5.50 -7.42 -5.67
N THR A 52 6.36 -7.54 -6.68
CA THR A 52 6.41 -6.57 -7.78
C THR A 52 5.09 -6.53 -8.56
N VAL A 53 4.53 -7.70 -8.84
CA VAL A 53 3.22 -7.82 -9.53
C VAL A 53 2.10 -7.28 -8.66
N ALA A 54 2.06 -7.61 -7.37
CA ALA A 54 1.06 -7.10 -6.45
C ALA A 54 1.12 -5.57 -6.32
N VAL A 55 2.32 -4.98 -6.23
CA VAL A 55 2.50 -3.52 -6.23
C VAL A 55 2.04 -2.90 -7.55
N ALA A 56 2.29 -3.55 -8.70
CA ALA A 56 1.80 -3.07 -10.00
C ALA A 56 0.27 -3.11 -10.10
N VAL A 57 -0.38 -4.17 -9.63
CA VAL A 57 -1.84 -4.30 -9.62
C VAL A 57 -2.46 -3.27 -8.69
N THR A 58 -1.96 -3.15 -7.46
CA THR A 58 -2.45 -2.16 -6.49
C THR A 58 -2.22 -0.74 -6.95
N TRP A 59 -1.10 -0.45 -7.62
CA TRP A 59 -0.86 0.85 -8.23
C TRP A 59 -1.92 1.16 -9.30
N LEU A 60 -2.17 0.21 -10.22
CA LEU A 60 -3.12 0.40 -11.29
C LEU A 60 -4.54 0.62 -10.75
N LEU A 61 -4.96 -0.17 -9.76
CA LEU A 61 -6.26 -0.04 -9.11
C LEU A 61 -6.38 1.26 -8.31
N ASN A 62 -5.35 1.67 -7.58
CA ASN A 62 -5.35 2.96 -6.88
C ASN A 62 -5.43 4.13 -7.87
N ARG A 63 -4.78 4.01 -9.02
CA ARG A 63 -4.84 5.00 -10.10
C ARG A 63 -6.21 5.08 -10.77
N THR A 64 -6.87 3.96 -11.02
CA THR A 64 -8.15 3.91 -11.76
C THR A 64 -9.39 4.03 -10.88
N LEU A 65 -9.34 3.60 -9.61
CA LEU A 65 -10.49 3.58 -8.71
C LEU A 65 -10.39 4.66 -7.63
N VAL A 66 -9.30 4.68 -6.86
CA VAL A 66 -9.19 5.51 -5.65
C VAL A 66 -8.88 6.98 -5.98
N PHE A 67 -7.91 7.18 -6.87
CA PHE A 67 -7.33 8.48 -7.16
C PHE A 67 -7.62 8.97 -8.58
N HIS A 68 -8.56 8.35 -9.30
CA HIS A 68 -8.84 8.64 -10.72
C HIS A 68 -8.98 10.13 -11.07
N ARG A 69 -9.59 10.92 -10.19
CA ARG A 69 -9.79 12.37 -10.39
C ARG A 69 -8.57 13.24 -10.06
N GLU A 70 -7.59 12.67 -9.37
CA GLU A 70 -6.40 13.36 -8.85
C GLU A 70 -5.14 13.02 -9.67
N VAL A 71 -5.19 11.95 -10.50
CA VAL A 71 -4.09 11.53 -11.39
C VAL A 71 -3.65 12.67 -12.31
N ASP A 72 -2.34 12.90 -12.35
CA ASP A 72 -1.70 13.81 -13.29
C ASP A 72 -1.29 13.05 -14.55
N HIS A 73 -2.07 13.19 -15.63
CA HIS A 73 -1.78 12.52 -16.90
C HIS A 73 -0.50 13.01 -17.59
N ALA A 74 0.06 14.15 -17.16
CA ALA A 74 1.33 14.66 -17.70
C ALA A 74 2.55 13.90 -17.16
N VAL A 75 2.42 13.21 -16.03
CA VAL A 75 3.50 12.42 -15.43
C VAL A 75 3.66 11.09 -16.16
N ARG A 76 4.90 10.76 -16.55
CA ARG A 76 5.22 9.45 -17.13
C ARG A 76 4.84 8.33 -16.15
N LYS A 77 4.06 7.35 -16.63
CA LYS A 77 3.60 6.17 -15.84
C LYS A 77 4.71 5.49 -15.05
N ARG A 78 5.92 5.35 -15.61
CA ARG A 78 7.08 4.74 -14.94
C ARG A 78 7.53 5.53 -13.70
N VAL A 79 7.52 6.86 -13.76
CA VAL A 79 7.90 7.74 -12.64
C VAL A 79 6.83 7.70 -11.55
N GLU A 80 5.56 7.70 -11.93
CA GLU A 80 4.43 7.55 -11.01
C GLU A 80 4.49 6.20 -10.27
N TYR A 81 4.72 5.10 -11.00
CA TYR A 81 4.92 3.77 -10.42
C TYR A 81 6.12 3.73 -9.47
N GLY A 82 7.26 4.32 -9.85
CA GLY A 82 8.44 4.38 -8.97
C GLY A 82 8.17 5.13 -7.67
N ARG A 83 7.46 6.26 -7.71
CA ARG A 83 7.03 6.97 -6.48
C ARG A 83 6.08 6.13 -5.64
N TYR A 84 5.14 5.45 -6.27
CA TYR A 84 4.19 4.58 -5.58
C TYR A 84 4.91 3.42 -4.88
N LEU A 85 5.85 2.78 -5.57
CA LEU A 85 6.68 1.71 -5.02
C LEU A 85 7.47 2.21 -3.81
N LEU A 86 8.11 3.39 -3.89
CA LEU A 86 8.83 3.98 -2.77
C LEU A 86 7.91 4.24 -1.57
N VAL A 87 6.73 4.81 -1.80
CA VAL A 87 5.75 5.04 -0.73
C VAL A 87 5.33 3.73 -0.07
N GLN A 88 5.01 2.71 -0.86
CA GLN A 88 4.62 1.38 -0.35
C GLN A 88 5.75 0.72 0.45
N ILE A 89 6.99 0.82 -0.02
CA ILE A 89 8.16 0.31 0.71
C ILE A 89 8.34 1.08 2.02
N CYS A 90 8.28 2.40 2.01
CA CYS A 90 8.40 3.22 3.21
C CYS A 90 7.31 2.90 4.24
N GLY A 91 6.05 2.78 3.82
CA GLY A 91 4.95 2.41 4.72
C GLY A 91 5.06 0.98 5.23
N GLY A 92 5.53 0.04 4.40
CA GLY A 92 5.83 -1.33 4.80
C GLY A 92 6.97 -1.42 5.82
N LEU A 93 8.05 -0.66 5.62
CA LEU A 93 9.17 -0.59 6.57
C LEU A 93 8.75 0.07 7.88
N ALA A 94 7.93 1.12 7.84
CA ALA A 94 7.39 1.74 9.04
C ALA A 94 6.46 0.78 9.81
N ASN A 95 5.61 0.02 9.10
CA ASN A 95 4.79 -1.03 9.67
C ASN A 95 5.65 -2.07 10.41
N LEU A 96 6.69 -2.57 9.74
CA LEU A 96 7.61 -3.55 10.30
C LEU A 96 8.39 -2.98 11.49
N ALA A 97 8.88 -1.74 11.39
CA ALA A 97 9.64 -1.08 12.45
C ALA A 97 8.80 -0.94 13.72
N VAL A 98 7.53 -0.53 13.61
CA VAL A 98 6.61 -0.46 14.75
C VAL A 98 6.31 -1.86 15.30
N PHE A 99 6.06 -2.85 14.42
CA PHE A 99 5.84 -4.23 14.84
C PHE A 99 7.01 -4.77 15.67
N VAL A 100 8.24 -4.63 15.16
CA VAL A 100 9.46 -5.09 15.84
C VAL A 100 9.68 -4.30 17.13
N SER A 101 9.52 -2.98 17.10
CA SER A 101 9.73 -2.14 18.29
C SER A 101 8.79 -2.52 19.43
N ILE A 102 7.48 -2.67 19.16
CA ILE A 102 6.51 -3.06 20.19
C ILE A 102 6.80 -4.48 20.69
N THR A 103 7.08 -5.43 19.78
CA THR A 103 7.34 -6.83 20.16
C THR A 103 8.61 -6.97 21.01
N GLN A 104 9.64 -6.14 20.77
CA GLN A 104 10.88 -6.15 21.54
C GLN A 104 10.74 -5.45 22.90
N HIS A 105 10.04 -4.32 22.97
CA HIS A 105 9.90 -3.55 24.21
C HIS A 105 8.82 -4.12 25.14
N TYR A 106 7.86 -4.85 24.59
CA TYR A 106 6.77 -5.49 25.35
C TYR A 106 6.72 -6.99 25.07
N PRO A 107 7.65 -7.79 25.65
CA PRO A 107 7.66 -9.26 25.48
C PRO A 107 6.34 -9.92 25.92
N GLN A 108 5.60 -9.29 26.83
CA GLN A 108 4.28 -9.70 27.30
C GLN A 108 3.22 -9.74 26.18
N LEU A 109 3.46 -9.01 25.08
CA LEU A 109 2.59 -8.98 23.91
C LEU A 109 2.98 -10.02 22.84
N GLN A 110 4.05 -10.80 23.03
CA GLN A 110 4.41 -11.89 22.10
C GLN A 110 3.31 -12.93 21.89
N PRO A 111 2.52 -13.33 22.91
CA PRO A 111 1.38 -14.21 22.71
C PRO A 111 0.24 -13.56 21.89
N TYR A 112 0.23 -12.22 21.80
CA TYR A 112 -0.78 -11.43 21.10
C TYR A 112 -0.15 -10.59 19.98
N PRO A 113 0.46 -11.20 18.94
CA PRO A 113 1.18 -10.48 17.88
C PRO A 113 0.27 -9.57 17.05
N VAL A 114 -1.04 -9.75 17.17
CA VAL A 114 -2.09 -8.92 16.57
C VAL A 114 -2.00 -7.47 17.06
N VAL A 115 -1.61 -7.23 18.32
CA VAL A 115 -1.52 -5.87 18.89
C VAL A 115 -0.39 -5.07 18.25
N PRO A 116 0.89 -5.53 18.24
CA PRO A 116 1.96 -4.88 17.47
C PRO A 116 1.61 -4.72 15.99
N LEU A 117 0.98 -5.73 15.39
CA LEU A 117 0.59 -5.72 13.98
C LEU A 117 -0.44 -4.63 13.68
N PHE A 118 -1.40 -4.42 14.58
CA PHE A 118 -2.42 -3.39 14.43
C PHE A 118 -1.80 -1.99 14.39
N PHE A 119 -0.94 -1.66 15.35
CA PHE A 119 -0.27 -0.35 15.41
C PHE A 119 0.65 -0.13 14.21
N GLY A 120 1.42 -1.15 13.81
CA GLY A 120 2.23 -1.07 12.60
C GLY A 120 1.37 -0.86 11.36
N SER A 121 0.23 -1.54 11.25
CA SER A 121 -0.66 -1.44 10.10
C SER A 121 -1.32 -0.07 10.01
N LEU A 122 -1.67 0.51 11.15
CA LEU A 122 -2.21 1.87 11.22
C LEU A 122 -1.20 2.89 10.71
N LEU A 123 0.06 2.83 11.19
CA LEU A 123 1.09 3.76 10.74
C LEU A 123 1.44 3.57 9.26
N GLY A 124 1.59 2.31 8.82
CA GLY A 124 1.83 1.98 7.43
C GLY A 124 0.72 2.48 6.52
N LEU A 125 -0.55 2.35 6.93
CA LEU A 125 -1.69 2.86 6.20
C LEU A 125 -1.69 4.39 6.10
N VAL A 126 -1.35 5.10 7.17
CA VAL A 126 -1.23 6.57 7.15
C VAL A 126 -0.15 7.02 6.16
N ILE A 127 1.02 6.38 6.19
CA ILE A 127 2.13 6.70 5.28
C ILE A 127 1.77 6.35 3.84
N ASN A 128 1.20 5.16 3.61
CA ASN A 128 0.84 4.71 2.26
C ASN A 128 -0.27 5.55 1.65
N PHE A 129 -1.33 5.84 2.39
CA PHE A 129 -2.44 6.67 1.92
C PHE A 129 -2.00 8.13 1.74
N GLY A 130 -1.30 8.70 2.73
CA GLY A 130 -0.80 10.06 2.68
C GLY A 130 0.21 10.27 1.55
N GLY A 131 1.21 9.40 1.43
CA GLY A 131 2.21 9.45 0.37
C GLY A 131 1.58 9.26 -1.01
N SER A 132 0.64 8.32 -1.16
CA SER A 132 -0.07 8.12 -2.43
C SER A 132 -0.86 9.37 -2.82
N ARG A 133 -1.60 9.97 -1.87
CA ARG A 133 -2.45 11.13 -2.11
C ARG A 133 -1.65 12.42 -2.38
N TYR A 134 -0.62 12.69 -1.58
CA TYR A 134 0.07 13.99 -1.59
C TYR A 134 1.34 14.02 -2.43
N TRP A 135 1.92 12.87 -2.77
CA TRP A 135 3.18 12.80 -3.51
C TRP A 135 3.12 12.01 -4.81
N VAL A 136 2.41 10.88 -4.83
CA VAL A 136 2.29 10.05 -6.04
C VAL A 136 1.29 10.66 -7.02
N PHE A 137 0.05 10.87 -6.59
CA PHE A 137 -1.05 11.33 -7.43
C PHE A 137 -1.34 12.83 -7.26
N LYS A 138 -0.34 13.62 -6.89
CA LYS A 138 -0.51 15.08 -6.79
C LYS A 138 -0.54 15.70 -8.17
N GLN A 139 -1.70 16.18 -8.59
CA GLN A 139 -1.86 17.05 -9.75
C GLN A 139 -0.93 18.27 -9.63
N ARG A 140 0.04 18.41 -10.54
CA ARG A 140 0.70 19.69 -10.71
C ARG A 140 -0.34 20.61 -11.33
N ARG A 141 -0.76 21.66 -10.60
CA ARG A 141 -1.44 22.80 -11.23
C ARG A 141 -0.50 23.31 -12.30
N VAL A 142 -0.84 23.09 -13.56
CA VAL A 142 -0.24 23.83 -14.66
C VAL A 142 -0.60 25.28 -14.39
N ALA A 143 0.39 26.08 -13.99
CA ALA A 143 0.25 27.53 -14.02
C ALA A 143 -0.01 27.89 -15.49
N ARG A 144 -1.25 28.29 -15.77
CA ARG A 144 -1.57 28.97 -17.04
C ARG A 144 -1.05 30.39 -16.97
#